data_AF-A0A2W1A6Y8-F1
#
_entry.id   AF-A0A2W1A6Y8-F1
#
_cell.length_a   1.000
_cell.length_b   1.000
_cell.length_c   1.000
_cell.angle_alpha   90.00
_cell.angle_beta   90.00
_cell.angle_gamma   90.00
#
_symmetry.space_group_name_H-M   'P 1'
#
loop_
_entity.id
_entity.type
_entity.pdbx_description
1 polymer ?
#
loop_
_entity_poly.entity_id
_entity_poly.type
_entity_poly.pdbx_seq_one_letter_code
_entity_poly.pdbx_strand_id
1 'polypeptide(L)'
;MEKHGGPTAAIIDAAILRCWEHEATRWQEQKAYFRGNHAVSSSIDKTRAEIITTVKDRMQRPYPNETTWMSLYPLWFEENLENHVDDRLKSLRANGFINNSKKDLWTMISNVIEEKEWDLLRLVSEQMLPHKQLNIPHLLRPRQ
;
A
#
# COMPACT_ATOMS: atom_id res chain seq x y z
N MET A 1 -27.37 11.06 7.96
CA MET A 1 -26.77 10.38 6.79
C MET A 1 -25.62 11.25 6.32
N GLU A 2 -24.40 10.90 6.68
CA GLU A 2 -23.19 11.29 5.95
C GLU A 2 -22.14 10.21 6.24
N LYS A 3 -21.95 9.31 5.27
CA LYS A 3 -20.79 8.43 5.24
C LYS A 3 -19.58 9.35 5.16
N HIS A 4 -18.88 9.60 6.26
CA HIS A 4 -17.53 10.14 6.22
C HIS A 4 -16.63 9.08 5.58
N GLY A 5 -16.73 8.93 4.27
CA GLY A 5 -15.91 8.03 3.47
C GLY A 5 -14.52 8.59 3.48
N GLY A 6 -13.60 7.91 4.16
CA GLY A 6 -12.18 8.19 4.10
C GLY A 6 -11.61 8.03 2.68
N PRO A 7 -10.28 7.93 2.55
CA PRO A 7 -9.67 7.62 1.26
C PRO A 7 -10.26 6.33 0.68
N THR A 8 -10.26 6.23 -0.66
CA THR A 8 -10.73 5.01 -1.33
C THR A 8 -9.92 3.81 -0.89
N ALA A 9 -10.56 2.64 -0.76
CA ALA A 9 -9.91 1.41 -0.33
C ALA A 9 -8.61 1.09 -1.10
N ALA A 10 -8.57 1.39 -2.41
CA ALA A 10 -7.38 1.21 -3.25
C ALA A 10 -6.14 1.99 -2.76
N ILE A 11 -6.32 3.18 -2.16
CA ILE A 11 -5.21 3.95 -1.56
C ILE A 11 -4.63 3.22 -0.35
N ILE A 12 -5.49 2.67 0.50
CA ILE A 12 -5.09 1.94 1.70
C ILE A 12 -4.48 0.58 1.32
N ASP A 13 -5.09 -0.13 0.37
CA ASP A 13 -4.57 -1.39 -0.17
C ASP A 13 -3.17 -1.20 -0.76
N ALA A 14 -2.97 -0.15 -1.56
CA ALA A 14 -1.66 0.16 -2.12
C ALA A 14 -0.64 0.47 -1.02
N ALA A 15 -1.02 1.24 0.00
CA ALA A 15 -0.13 1.53 1.13
C ALA A 15 0.23 0.27 1.93
N ILE A 16 -0.72 -0.66 2.13
CA ILE A 16 -0.49 -1.95 2.79
C ILE A 16 0.47 -2.80 1.95
N LEU A 17 0.16 -3.05 0.66
CA LEU A 17 0.97 -3.92 -0.18
C LEU A 17 2.41 -3.42 -0.34
N ARG A 18 2.59 -2.10 -0.37
CA ARG A 18 3.93 -1.50 -0.41
C ARG A 18 4.73 -1.60 0.90
N CYS A 19 4.21 -2.25 1.95
CA CYS A 19 5.02 -2.64 3.11
C CYS A 19 6.10 -3.66 2.73
N TRP A 20 5.93 -4.40 1.64
CA TRP A 20 6.83 -5.47 1.18
C TRP A 20 7.62 -5.12 -0.08
N GLU A 21 7.54 -3.89 -0.57
CA GLU A 21 8.09 -3.50 -1.86
C GLU A 21 9.62 -3.70 -1.95
N HIS A 22 10.34 -3.36 -0.88
CA HIS A 22 11.79 -3.51 -0.83
C HIS A 22 12.19 -5.00 -0.88
N GLU A 23 11.52 -5.84 -0.10
CA GLU A 23 11.75 -7.28 -0.08
C GLU A 23 11.34 -7.94 -1.41
N ALA A 24 10.26 -7.47 -2.04
CA ALA A 24 9.83 -7.90 -3.37
C ALA A 24 10.88 -7.57 -4.44
N THR A 25 11.40 -6.34 -4.42
CA THR A 25 12.44 -5.88 -5.36
C THR A 25 13.71 -6.69 -5.20
N ARG A 26 14.18 -6.87 -3.96
CA ARG A 26 15.35 -7.69 -3.63
C ARG A 26 15.18 -9.15 -4.07
N TRP A 27 13.97 -9.71 -3.95
CA TRP A 27 13.68 -11.06 -4.41
C TRP A 27 13.78 -11.18 -5.95
N GLN A 28 13.25 -10.20 -6.70
CA GLN A 28 13.37 -10.18 -8.16
C GLN A 28 14.83 -10.06 -8.62
N GLU A 29 15.62 -9.18 -7.98
CA GLU A 29 17.04 -9.02 -8.25
C GLU A 29 17.80 -10.34 -8.03
N GLN A 30 17.53 -11.03 -6.92
CA GLN A 30 18.14 -12.34 -6.62
C GLN A 30 17.71 -13.40 -7.63
N LYS A 31 16.45 -13.44 -8.04
CA LYS A 31 15.95 -14.38 -9.07
C LYS A 31 16.71 -14.19 -10.38
N ALA A 32 16.89 -12.93 -10.81
CA ALA A 32 17.62 -12.58 -12.03
C ALA A 32 19.11 -12.95 -11.94
N TYR A 33 19.75 -12.65 -10.81
CA TYR A 33 21.18 -12.89 -10.58
C TYR A 33 21.52 -14.39 -10.44
N PHE A 34 20.72 -15.15 -9.70
CA PHE A 34 20.99 -16.56 -9.36
C PHE A 34 20.32 -17.59 -10.29
N ARG A 35 19.69 -17.18 -11.40
CA ARG A 35 18.96 -18.07 -12.32
C ARG A 35 18.02 -19.06 -11.59
N GLY A 36 17.31 -18.57 -10.57
CA GLY A 36 16.15 -19.25 -10.01
C GLY A 36 16.35 -20.13 -8.77
N ASN A 37 17.56 -20.36 -8.24
CA ASN A 37 17.71 -21.17 -7.01
C ASN A 37 18.48 -20.40 -5.93
N HIS A 38 17.84 -20.20 -4.77
CA HIS A 38 18.33 -19.54 -3.55
C HIS A 38 18.01 -18.05 -3.32
N ALA A 39 16.85 -17.55 -3.79
CA ALA A 39 16.33 -16.33 -3.19
C ALA A 39 15.89 -16.63 -1.75
N VAL A 40 16.72 -16.23 -0.78
CA VAL A 40 16.42 -16.41 0.64
C VAL A 40 15.25 -15.46 0.97
N SER A 41 14.09 -16.06 1.21
CA SER A 41 12.82 -15.42 1.63
C SER A 41 12.91 -14.77 3.02
N SER A 42 14.06 -14.22 3.40
CA SER A 42 14.25 -13.60 4.70
C SER A 42 13.53 -12.25 4.71
N SER A 43 12.34 -12.28 5.34
CA SER A 43 11.51 -11.17 5.81
C SER A 43 10.35 -10.68 4.94
N ILE A 44 9.60 -11.61 4.34
CA ILE A 44 8.26 -11.34 3.82
C ILE A 44 7.18 -11.22 4.91
N ASP A 45 7.52 -11.29 6.19
CA ASP A 45 6.56 -11.19 7.30
C ASP A 45 6.52 -9.75 7.86
N LYS A 46 5.33 -9.24 8.16
CA LYS A 46 5.11 -7.95 8.85
C LYS A 46 4.09 -8.14 9.97
N THR A 47 4.36 -7.56 11.12
CA THR A 47 3.38 -7.44 12.20
C THR A 47 2.28 -6.45 11.81
N ARG A 48 1.11 -6.57 12.45
CA ARG A 48 0.03 -5.57 12.32
C ARG A 48 0.52 -4.15 12.62
N ALA A 49 1.35 -4.00 13.65
CA ALA A 49 1.87 -2.69 14.07
C ALA A 49 2.77 -2.06 13.00
N GLU A 50 3.69 -2.83 12.40
CA GLU A 50 4.54 -2.34 11.31
C GLU A 50 3.74 -1.89 10.08
N ILE A 51 2.69 -2.65 9.73
CA ILE A 51 1.80 -2.31 8.62
C ILE A 51 1.08 -0.98 8.92
N ILE A 52 0.51 -0.83 10.11
CA ILE A 52 -0.21 0.39 10.49
C ILE A 52 0.72 1.60 10.49
N THR A 53 1.93 1.47 11.06
CA THR A 53 2.93 2.54 11.04
C THR A 53 3.28 2.92 9.61
N THR A 54 3.57 1.94 8.76
CA THR A 54 3.90 2.19 7.34
C THR A 54 2.75 2.88 6.60
N VAL A 55 1.51 2.46 6.84
CA VAL A 55 0.34 3.12 6.26
C VAL A 55 0.22 4.55 6.79
N LYS A 56 0.38 4.79 8.10
CA LYS A 56 0.34 6.15 8.68
C LYS A 56 1.40 7.05 8.04
N ASP A 57 2.64 6.59 7.95
CA ASP A 57 3.75 7.35 7.36
C ASP A 57 3.48 7.73 5.89
N ARG A 58 2.95 6.78 5.10
CA ARG A 58 2.58 7.03 3.71
C ARG A 58 1.45 8.05 3.58
N MET A 59 0.48 8.01 4.49
CA MET A 59 -0.67 8.92 4.46
C MET A 59 -0.33 10.33 4.96
N GLN A 60 0.76 10.47 5.71
CA GLN A 60 1.32 11.75 6.18
C GLN A 60 2.37 12.35 5.23
N ARG A 61 2.82 11.61 4.22
CA ARG A 61 3.83 12.10 3.28
C ARG A 61 3.29 13.29 2.47
N PRO A 62 3.96 14.45 2.50
CA PRO A 62 3.53 15.62 1.73
C PRO A 62 3.74 15.40 0.24
N TYR A 63 2.73 15.76 -0.54
CA TYR A 63 2.81 15.84 -2.00
C TYR A 63 3.39 17.20 -2.43
N PRO A 64 3.71 17.43 -3.72
CA PRO A 64 4.29 18.71 -4.17
C PRO A 64 3.46 19.95 -3.85
N ASN A 65 2.16 19.80 -3.61
CA ASN A 65 1.25 20.87 -3.18
C ASN A 65 1.09 20.93 -1.65
N GLU A 66 1.97 20.28 -0.89
CA GLU A 66 2.00 20.17 0.57
C GLU A 66 0.80 19.43 1.20
N THR A 67 -0.18 18.99 0.41
CA THR A 67 -1.32 18.22 0.91
C THR A 67 -0.94 16.78 1.24
N THR A 68 -1.63 16.19 2.20
CA THR A 68 -1.50 14.77 2.57
C THR A 68 -2.87 14.11 2.56
N TRP A 69 -2.91 12.77 2.51
CA TRP A 69 -4.17 12.06 2.69
C TRP A 69 -4.73 12.30 4.10
N MET A 70 -3.86 12.34 5.11
CA MET A 70 -4.26 12.63 6.49
C MET A 70 -4.89 14.01 6.64
N SER A 71 -4.35 15.06 6.01
CA SER A 71 -4.90 16.41 6.11
C SER A 71 -6.27 16.54 5.44
N LEU A 72 -6.59 15.70 4.45
CA LEU A 72 -7.91 15.70 3.80
C LEU A 72 -9.00 14.98 4.61
N TYR A 73 -8.61 14.02 5.45
CA TYR A 73 -9.52 13.16 6.21
C TYR A 73 -9.12 13.01 7.69
N PRO A 74 -8.86 14.10 8.42
CA PRO A 74 -8.21 14.04 9.74
C PRO A 74 -8.98 13.17 10.75
N LEU A 75 -10.28 13.42 10.93
CA LEU A 75 -11.13 12.65 11.84
C LEU A 75 -11.22 11.17 11.45
N TRP A 76 -11.30 10.87 10.15
CA TRP A 76 -11.34 9.49 9.69
C TRP A 76 -10.04 8.74 10.01
N PHE A 77 -8.89 9.38 9.81
CA PHE A 77 -7.60 8.78 10.12
C PHE A 77 -7.39 8.55 11.61
N GLU A 78 -7.87 9.47 12.46
CA GLU A 78 -7.82 9.36 13.91
C GLU A 78 -8.69 8.21 14.42
N GLU A 79 -9.94 8.13 13.95
CA GLU A 79 -10.94 7.22 14.54
C GLU A 79 -11.01 5.85 13.85
N ASN A 80 -10.67 5.76 12.55
CA ASN A 80 -11.05 4.60 11.73
C ASN A 80 -9.88 3.89 11.05
N LEU A 81 -8.69 4.48 10.97
CA LEU A 81 -7.60 3.94 10.15
C LEU A 81 -7.28 2.48 10.48
N GLU A 82 -7.09 2.17 11.77
CA GLU A 82 -6.61 0.84 12.16
C GLU A 82 -7.64 -0.26 11.87
N ASN A 83 -8.91 0.00 12.22
CA ASN A 83 -10.02 -0.91 11.92
C ASN A 83 -10.16 -1.10 10.40
N HIS A 84 -10.01 -0.02 9.64
CA HIS A 84 -10.07 -0.09 8.19
C HIS A 84 -8.91 -0.90 7.60
N VAL A 85 -7.69 -0.71 8.10
CA VAL A 85 -6.51 -1.53 7.73
C VAL A 85 -6.77 -3.00 8.02
N ASP A 86 -7.35 -3.35 9.17
CA ASP A 86 -7.69 -4.74 9.50
C ASP A 86 -8.68 -5.36 8.51
N ASP A 87 -9.70 -4.61 8.11
CA ASP A 87 -10.66 -5.07 7.10
C ASP A 87 -10.03 -5.20 5.71
N ARG A 88 -9.12 -4.29 5.35
CA ARG A 88 -8.36 -4.37 4.10
C ARG A 88 -7.41 -5.56 4.11
N LEU A 89 -6.75 -5.87 5.21
CA LEU A 89 -5.89 -7.07 5.35
C LEU A 89 -6.68 -8.36 5.13
N LYS A 90 -7.90 -8.47 5.68
CA LYS A 90 -8.80 -9.61 5.40
C LYS A 90 -9.15 -9.70 3.91
N SER A 91 -9.45 -8.55 3.28
CA SER A 91 -9.77 -8.49 1.85
C SER A 91 -8.59 -8.88 0.96
N LEU A 92 -7.39 -8.36 1.23
CA LEU A 92 -6.17 -8.70 0.48
C LEU A 92 -5.80 -10.17 0.64
N ARG A 93 -6.03 -10.75 1.82
CA ARG A 93 -5.85 -12.20 2.04
C ARG A 93 -6.84 -13.02 1.23
N ALA A 94 -8.12 -12.66 1.26
CA ALA A 94 -9.15 -13.36 0.50
C ALA A 94 -8.88 -13.36 -1.01
N ASN A 95 -8.21 -12.32 -1.52
CA ASN A 95 -7.79 -12.20 -2.92
C ASN A 95 -6.41 -12.82 -3.21
N GLY A 96 -5.74 -13.43 -2.23
CA GLY A 96 -4.49 -14.16 -2.46
C GLY A 96 -3.23 -13.31 -2.59
N PHE A 97 -3.26 -12.03 -2.20
CA PHE A 97 -2.05 -11.18 -2.20
C PHE A 97 -1.16 -11.43 -0.97
N ILE A 98 -1.79 -11.69 0.17
CA ILE A 98 -1.12 -11.89 1.45
C ILE A 98 -1.72 -13.10 2.19
N ASN A 99 -0.99 -13.61 3.18
CA ASN A 99 -1.42 -14.66 4.07
C ASN A 99 -1.17 -14.25 5.52
N ASN A 100 -1.78 -14.94 6.48
CA ASN A 100 -1.49 -14.81 7.90
C ASN A 100 -1.53 -16.20 8.59
N SER A 101 -0.85 -17.17 7.99
CA SER A 101 -0.78 -18.54 8.53
C SER A 101 -0.06 -18.60 9.88
N LYS A 102 0.84 -17.64 10.14
CA LYS A 102 1.47 -17.43 11.43
C LYS A 102 0.64 -16.43 12.23
N LYS A 103 0.48 -16.71 13.53
CA LYS A 103 -0.23 -15.82 14.44
C LYS A 103 0.42 -14.43 14.43
N ASP A 104 -0.40 -13.40 14.31
CA ASP A 104 -0.03 -11.96 14.36
C ASP A 104 0.98 -11.49 13.29
N LEU A 105 1.25 -12.32 12.28
CA LEU A 105 2.14 -12.01 11.18
C LEU A 105 1.42 -12.12 9.84
N TRP A 106 1.61 -11.10 9.02
CA TRP A 106 1.13 -11.05 7.65
C TRP A 106 2.30 -11.27 6.70
N THR A 107 2.08 -12.13 5.73
CA THR A 107 3.11 -12.57 4.79
C THR A 107 2.67 -12.24 3.38
N MET A 108 3.48 -11.51 2.61
CA MET A 108 3.20 -11.34 1.19
C MET A 108 3.45 -12.65 0.45
N ILE A 109 2.48 -13.09 -0.37
CA ILE A 109 2.67 -14.27 -1.21
C ILE A 109 3.60 -13.86 -2.36
N SER A 110 4.79 -14.47 -2.40
CA SER A 110 5.82 -14.14 -3.39
C SER A 110 5.35 -14.41 -4.81
N ASN A 111 5.77 -13.58 -5.78
CA ASN A 111 5.39 -13.63 -7.19
C ASN A 111 3.93 -13.27 -7.54
N VAL A 112 3.11 -12.83 -6.59
CA VAL A 112 1.72 -12.43 -6.90
C VAL A 112 1.66 -11.06 -7.57
N ILE A 113 2.62 -10.17 -7.27
CA ILE A 113 2.69 -8.83 -7.84
C ILE A 113 3.87 -8.77 -8.84
N GLU A 114 3.56 -8.52 -10.10
CA GLU A 114 4.51 -8.31 -11.19
C GLU A 114 5.17 -6.92 -11.10
N GLU A 115 6.32 -6.74 -11.75
CA GLU A 115 7.05 -5.45 -11.75
C GLU A 115 6.18 -4.27 -12.21
N LYS A 116 5.42 -4.45 -13.30
CA LYS A 116 4.49 -3.44 -13.82
C LYS A 116 3.36 -3.09 -12.82
N GLU A 117 3.00 -4.03 -11.96
CA GLU A 117 1.96 -3.84 -10.94
C GLU A 117 2.54 -3.11 -9.74
N TRP A 118 3.82 -3.33 -9.39
CA TRP A 118 4.53 -2.48 -8.44
C TRP A 118 4.58 -1.03 -8.88
N ASP A 119 4.83 -0.77 -10.17
CA ASP A 119 4.75 0.59 -10.72
C ASP A 119 3.37 1.18 -10.54
N LEU A 120 2.31 0.42 -10.81
CA LEU A 120 0.93 0.87 -10.57
C LEU A 120 0.70 1.21 -9.09
N LEU A 121 1.18 0.38 -8.15
CA LEU A 121 1.06 0.65 -6.71
C LEU A 121 1.81 1.93 -6.32
N ARG A 122 3.00 2.19 -6.89
CA ARG A 122 3.73 3.47 -6.71
C ARG A 122 2.93 4.65 -7.22
N LEU A 123 2.38 4.56 -8.43
CA LEU A 123 1.57 5.62 -9.02
C LEU A 123 0.36 5.98 -8.15
N VAL A 124 -0.38 4.96 -7.70
CA VAL A 124 -1.57 5.13 -6.85
C VAL A 124 -1.24 5.74 -5.48
N SER A 125 -0.04 5.47 -4.95
CA SER A 125 0.33 5.87 -3.58
C SER A 125 1.28 7.07 -3.47
N GLU A 126 1.95 7.48 -4.55
CA GLU A 126 2.90 8.60 -4.56
C GLU A 126 2.61 9.69 -5.59
N GLN A 127 1.93 9.36 -6.69
CA GLN A 127 1.66 10.33 -7.75
C GLN A 127 0.22 10.80 -7.78
N MET A 128 -0.71 9.94 -7.35
CA MET A 128 -2.11 10.32 -7.24
C MET A 128 -2.28 11.29 -6.07
N LEU A 129 -2.41 12.59 -6.40
CA LEU A 129 -2.61 13.65 -5.43
C LEU A 129 -3.80 13.32 -4.50
N PRO A 130 -3.72 13.63 -3.20
CA PRO A 130 -4.85 13.48 -2.29
C PRO A 130 -6.09 14.22 -2.82
N HIS A 131 -7.24 13.54 -2.86
CA HIS A 131 -8.49 14.12 -3.33
C HIS A 131 -9.73 13.46 -2.73
N LYS A 132 -10.80 14.24 -2.56
CA LYS A 132 -12.11 13.72 -2.12
C LYS A 132 -12.95 13.12 -3.25
N GLN A 133 -12.65 13.48 -4.49
CA GLN A 133 -13.31 13.01 -5.71
C GLN A 133 -12.25 12.90 -6.82
N LEU A 134 -12.38 11.87 -7.66
CA LEU A 134 -11.45 11.64 -8.75
C LEU A 134 -11.57 12.78 -9.78
N ASN A 135 -10.55 13.63 -9.87
CA ASN A 135 -10.50 14.75 -10.80
C ASN A 135 -9.40 14.51 -11.84
N ILE A 136 -9.78 14.02 -13.02
CA ILE A 136 -8.85 13.63 -14.09
C ILE A 136 -7.84 14.75 -14.42
N PRO A 137 -8.25 16.01 -14.62
CA PRO A 137 -7.32 17.13 -14.76
C PRO A 137 -6.18 17.22 -13.74
N HIS A 138 -6.39 16.81 -12.48
CA HIS A 138 -5.36 16.83 -11.44
C HIS A 138 -4.44 15.59 -11.47
N LEU A 139 -4.81 14.56 -12.24
CA LEU A 139 -4.01 13.35 -12.45
C LEU A 139 -3.13 13.45 -13.69
N LEU A 140 -3.54 14.28 -14.65
CA LEU A 140 -2.83 14.45 -15.90
C LEU A 140 -1.81 15.57 -15.78
N ARG A 141 -0.64 15.39 -16.41
CA ARG A 141 0.32 16.48 -16.56
C ARG A 141 -0.28 17.58 -17.45
N PRO A 142 -0.03 18.87 -17.15
CA PRO A 142 -0.39 19.95 -18.04
C PRO A 142 0.19 19.72 -19.44
N ARG A 143 -0.61 19.87 -20.49
CA ARG A 143 -0.10 19.88 -21.87
C ARG A 143 0.42 21.29 -22.15
N GLN A 144 1.65 21.39 -22.61
CA GLN A 144 2.20 22.61 -23.21
C GLN A 144 1.61 22.80 -24.60
#